data_AF-A0A6G2DPN2-F1
#
_entry.id   AF-A0A6G2DPN2-F1
#
_cell.length_a   1.000
_cell.length_b   1.000
_cell.length_c   1.000
_cell.angle_alpha   90.00
_cell.angle_beta   90.00
_cell.angle_gamma   90.00
#
_symmetry.space_group_name_H-M   'P 1'
#
loop_
_entity.id
_entity.type
_entity.pdbx_description
1 polymer ?
#
loop_
_entity_poly.entity_id
_entity_poly.type
_entity_poly.pdbx_seq_one_letter_code
_entity_poly.pdbx_strand_id
1 'polypeptide(L)'
;GMSHLAASLRVVAHLIEPFMMETSRAVLTQLGLDEVASLENLSLADFPADVTVVAKGTPIFPRLDMEEEIAYIKEQMEGNKP
;
A
#
# COMPACT_ATOMS: atom_id res chain seq x y z
N GLY A 1 8.16 -8.81 -18.22
CA GLY A 1 8.01 -7.40 -18.61
C GLY A 1 7.34 -6.62 -17.50
N MET A 2 7.21 -5.30 -17.65
CA MET A 2 6.57 -4.40 -16.67
C MET A 2 5.16 -4.86 -16.24
N SER A 3 4.42 -5.53 -17.13
CA SER A 3 3.13 -6.14 -16.84
C SER A 3 3.16 -7.20 -15.73
N HIS A 4 4.20 -8.04 -15.68
CA HIS A 4 4.33 -9.06 -14.63
C HIS A 4 4.62 -8.43 -13.26
N LEU A 5 5.39 -7.34 -13.23
CA LEU A 5 5.65 -6.63 -11.98
C LEU A 5 4.36 -6.00 -11.43
N ALA A 6 3.59 -5.34 -12.29
CA ALA A 6 2.32 -4.73 -11.90
C ALA A 6 1.29 -5.78 -11.44
N ALA A 7 1.21 -6.93 -12.11
CA ALA A 7 0.37 -8.06 -11.69
C ALA A 7 0.78 -8.61 -10.32
N SER A 8 2.07 -8.81 -10.09
CA SER A 8 2.58 -9.25 -8.78
C SER A 8 2.26 -8.25 -7.67
N LEU A 9 2.43 -6.94 -7.92
CA LEU A 9 2.10 -5.89 -6.95
C LEU A 9 0.60 -5.86 -6.62
N ARG A 10 -0.27 -6.05 -7.62
CA ARG A 10 -1.72 -6.18 -7.38
C ARG A 10 -2.04 -7.36 -6.45
N VAL A 11 -1.45 -8.53 -6.70
CA VAL A 11 -1.68 -9.71 -5.86
C VAL A 11 -1.19 -9.46 -4.43
N VAL A 12 0.00 -8.88 -4.27
CA VAL A 12 0.51 -8.50 -2.95
C VAL A 12 -0.43 -7.53 -2.25
N ALA A 13 -0.93 -6.50 -2.95
CA ALA A 13 -1.89 -5.55 -2.38
C ALA A 13 -3.16 -6.24 -1.88
N HIS A 14 -3.68 -7.23 -2.61
CA HIS A 14 -4.84 -8.00 -2.13
C HIS A 14 -4.50 -8.86 -0.90
N LEU A 15 -3.34 -9.52 -0.89
CA LEU A 15 -2.96 -10.39 0.23
C LEU A 15 -2.69 -9.62 1.54
N ILE A 16 -2.21 -8.37 1.45
CA ILE A 16 -1.92 -7.55 2.63
C ILE A 16 -3.13 -6.73 3.11
N GLU A 17 -4.20 -6.61 2.31
CA GLU A 17 -5.39 -5.83 2.64
C GLU A 17 -5.92 -6.04 4.08
N PRO A 18 -6.10 -7.28 4.58
CA PRO A 18 -6.67 -7.49 5.91
C PRO A 18 -5.74 -7.08 7.07
N PHE A 19 -4.46 -6.78 6.79
CA PHE A 19 -3.46 -6.40 7.79
C PHE A 19 -2.94 -4.97 7.60
N MET A 20 -2.94 -4.48 6.36
CA MET A 20 -2.33 -3.23 5.93
C MET A 20 -3.21 -2.54 4.87
N MET A 21 -4.47 -2.30 5.22
CA MET A 21 -5.51 -1.73 4.35
C MET A 21 -5.03 -0.45 3.62
N GLU A 22 -4.38 0.48 4.33
CA GLU A 22 -3.86 1.72 3.75
C GLU A 22 -2.76 1.47 2.72
N THR A 23 -1.84 0.55 3.02
CA THR A 23 -0.76 0.16 2.09
C THR A 23 -1.34 -0.51 0.86
N SER A 24 -2.31 -1.42 1.02
CA SER A 24 -3.01 -2.07 -0.09
C SER A 24 -3.62 -1.05 -1.05
N ARG A 25 -4.39 -0.10 -0.51
CA ARG A 25 -5.00 0.99 -1.28
C ARG A 25 -3.96 1.87 -1.98
N ALA A 26 -2.87 2.21 -1.29
CA ALA A 26 -1.80 3.00 -1.87
C ALA A 26 -1.13 2.29 -3.06
N VAL A 27 -0.87 0.98 -2.97
CA VAL A 27 -0.32 0.18 -4.08
C VAL A 27 -1.29 0.18 -5.26
N LEU A 28 -2.58 -0.09 -5.05
CA LEU A 28 -3.58 -0.13 -6.12
C LEU A 28 -3.75 1.23 -6.80
N THR A 29 -3.77 2.31 -6.02
CA THR A 29 -3.80 3.68 -6.54
C THR A 29 -2.59 3.98 -7.42
N GLN A 30 -1.38 3.58 -7.01
CA GLN A 30 -0.18 3.75 -7.84
C GLN A 30 -0.23 2.94 -9.14
N LEU A 31 -0.88 1.78 -9.09
CA LEU A 31 -1.13 0.95 -10.28
C LEU A 31 -2.28 1.50 -11.13
N GLY A 32 -3.03 2.52 -10.71
CA GLY A 32 -4.20 3.02 -11.42
C GLY A 32 -5.41 2.07 -11.36
N LEU A 33 -5.51 1.29 -10.29
CA LEU A 33 -6.57 0.31 -10.06
C LEU A 33 -7.46 0.74 -8.90
N ASP A 34 -8.73 0.31 -8.95
CA ASP A 34 -9.67 0.47 -7.85
C ASP A 34 -9.26 -0.39 -6.63
N GLU A 35 -9.86 -0.08 -5.48
CA GLU A 35 -9.62 -0.79 -4.24
C GLU A 35 -10.06 -2.27 -4.31
N VAL A 36 -9.53 -3.09 -3.40
CA VAL A 36 -9.89 -4.51 -3.29
C VAL A 36 -11.38 -4.65 -2.96
N ALA A 37 -12.16 -5.13 -3.93
CA ALA A 37 -13.58 -5.45 -3.72
C ALA A 37 -13.79 -6.88 -3.19
N SER A 38 -12.84 -7.80 -3.47
CA SER A 38 -12.89 -9.19 -3.04
C SER A 38 -11.49 -9.81 -3.04
N LEU A 39 -11.27 -10.75 -2.10
CA LEU A 39 -10.05 -11.56 -2.01
C LEU A 39 -10.19 -12.91 -2.74
N GLU A 40 -11.37 -13.21 -3.28
CA GLU A 40 -11.66 -14.47 -3.96
C GLU A 40 -11.20 -14.44 -5.44
N ASN A 41 -10.70 -15.56 -5.94
CA ASN A 41 -10.33 -15.78 -7.35
C ASN A 41 -9.23 -14.83 -7.90
N LEU A 42 -8.21 -14.52 -7.10
CA LEU A 42 -7.05 -13.74 -7.54
C LEU A 42 -6.22 -14.45 -8.60
N SER A 43 -6.16 -13.89 -9.80
CA SER A 43 -5.30 -14.37 -10.89
C SER A 43 -4.34 -13.29 -11.37
N LEU A 44 -3.09 -13.70 -11.65
CA LEU A 44 -2.07 -12.85 -12.27
C LEU A 44 -2.43 -12.47 -13.71
N ALA A 45 -3.28 -13.27 -14.37
CA ALA A 45 -3.72 -13.01 -15.74
C ALA A 45 -4.78 -11.90 -15.84
N ASP A 46 -5.38 -11.50 -14.72
CA ASP A 46 -6.49 -10.53 -14.71
C ASP A 46 -6.00 -9.07 -14.72
N PHE A 47 -4.69 -8.85 -14.86
CA PHE A 47 -4.13 -7.49 -14.93
C PHE A 47 -4.54 -6.83 -16.26
N PRO A 48 -5.26 -5.69 -16.23
CA PRO A 48 -5.75 -5.07 -17.46
C PRO A 48 -4.59 -4.61 -18.35
N ALA A 49 -4.66 -4.88 -19.65
CA ALA A 49 -3.64 -4.46 -20.60
C ALA A 49 -3.59 -2.92 -20.79
N ASP A 50 -4.70 -2.23 -20.51
CA ASP A 50 -4.90 -0.80 -20.80
C ASP A 50 -4.70 0.13 -19.59
N VAL A 51 -4.08 -0.37 -18.52
CA VAL A 51 -3.85 0.41 -17.29
C VAL A 51 -2.54 1.21 -17.39
N THR A 52 -2.66 2.52 -17.16
CA THR A 52 -1.51 3.41 -17.04
C THR A 52 -1.09 3.51 -15.58
N VAL A 53 0.08 2.96 -15.26
CA VAL A 53 0.69 3.11 -13.93
C VAL A 53 1.03 4.58 -13.69
N VAL A 54 0.71 5.09 -12.50
CA VAL A 54 0.92 6.49 -12.14
C VAL A 54 2.42 6.83 -12.19
N ALA A 55 2.80 7.84 -12.98
CA ALA A 55 4.19 8.16 -13.28
C ALA A 55 4.99 8.77 -12.11
N LYS A 56 4.32 9.29 -11.07
CA LYS A 56 4.93 9.84 -9.84
C LYS A 56 4.06 9.52 -8.61
N GLY A 57 4.18 8.31 -8.10
CA GLY A 57 3.62 7.96 -6.79
C GLY A 57 4.49 8.49 -5.64
N THR A 58 3.86 8.93 -4.55
CA THR A 58 4.55 9.19 -3.27
C THR A 58 5.04 7.84 -2.70
N PRO A 59 6.24 7.74 -2.11
CA PRO A 59 6.69 6.50 -1.48
C PRO A 59 5.69 5.99 -0.44
N ILE A 60 5.23 4.74 -0.57
CA ILE A 60 4.24 4.14 0.34
C ILE A 60 4.83 3.95 1.74
N PHE A 61 6.14 3.68 1.80
CA PHE A 61 6.90 3.56 3.03
C PHE A 61 7.98 4.65 3.06
N PRO A 62 7.63 5.87 3.51
CA PRO A 62 8.64 6.89 3.74
C PRO A 62 9.60 6.42 4.83
N ARG A 63 10.84 6.92 4.78
CA ARG A 63 11.79 6.66 5.87
C ARG A 63 11.33 7.46 7.08
N LEU A 64 11.24 6.80 8.22
CA LEU A 64 10.96 7.46 9.49
C LEU A 64 12.19 8.25 9.94
N ASP A 65 11.96 9.49 10.41
CA ASP A 65 12.98 10.23 11.14
C ASP A 65 12.97 9.73 12.59
N MET A 66 14.08 9.12 13.01
CA MET A 66 14.17 8.46 14.30
C MET A 66 14.04 9.44 15.47
N GLU A 67 14.47 10.69 15.32
CA GLU A 67 14.40 11.68 16.40
C GLU A 67 12.94 12.16 16.58
N GLU A 68 12.25 12.42 15.48
CA GLU A 68 10.83 12.84 15.47
C GLU A 68 9.91 11.73 16.02
N GLU A 69 10.11 10.49 15.59
CA GLU A 69 9.31 9.34 16.06
C GLU A 69 9.49 9.07 17.56
N ILE A 70 10.73 9.15 18.08
CA ILE A 70 10.99 8.96 19.52
C ILE A 70 10.31 10.06 20.34
N ALA A 71 10.34 11.31 19.86
CA ALA A 71 9.68 12.42 20.53
C ALA A 71 8.15 12.23 20.57
N TYR A 72 7.55 11.87 19.42
CA TYR A 72 6.11 11.62 19.31
C TYR A 72 5.64 10.48 20.22
N ILE A 73 6.34 9.34 20.25
CA ILE A 73 5.97 8.20 21.10
C ILE A 73 6.05 8.55 22.59
N LYS A 74 7.07 9.33 23.00
CA LYS A 74 7.20 9.79 24.40
C LYS A 74 6.03 10.70 24.80
N GLU A 75 5.63 11.62 23.93
CA GLU A 75 4.50 12.51 24.17
C GLU A 75 3.18 11.74 24.33
N GLN A 76 2.93 10.76 23.46
CA GLN A 76 1.73 9.91 23.54
C GLN A 76 1.69 9.06 24.82
N MET A 77 2.84 8.60 25.32
CA MET A 77 2.93 7.85 26.58
C MET A 77 2.75 8.73 27.82
N GLU A 78 3.20 9.98 27.78
CA GLU A 78 3.07 10.91 28.90
C GLU A 78 1.68 11.57 28.99
N GLY A 79 1.00 11.72 27.85
CA GLY A 79 -0.37 12.28 27.76
C GLY A 79 -1.48 11.37 28.31
N ASN A 80 -1.21 10.09 28.58
CA ASN A 80 -2.17 9.14 29.16
C ASN A 80 -2.01 8.97 30.69
N LYS A 81 -1.43 9.94 31.38
CA LYS A 81 -1.50 9.98 32.86
C LYS A 81 -2.90 10.46 33.28
N PRO A 82 -3.60 9.75 34.19
CA PRO A 82 -4.83 10.25 34.79
C PRO A 82 -4.59 11.53 35.60
#